data_AF-A0A7J6WW51-F1
#
_entry.id   AF-A0A7J6WW51-F1
#
_cell.length_a   1.000
_cell.length_b   1.000
_cell.length_c   1.000
_cell.angle_alpha   90.00
_cell.angle_beta   90.00
_cell.angle_gamma   90.00
#
_symmetry.space_group_name_H-M   'P 1'
#
loop_
_entity.id
_entity.type
_entity.pdbx_description
1 polymer ?
#
loop_
_entity_poly.entity_id
_entity_poly.type
_entity_poly.pdbx_seq_one_letter_code
_entity_poly.pdbx_strand_id
1 'polypeptide(L)'
;MTKSGSLFIFLFALLTTVFHVQSSSPPFNFNLNITTTNSSSSLPFNNITIGSSIYTSSSSSNQTSNSSYWLSPSGVFAFGFYPLCYNCDQYNVAIWINRPSNKVVVWSNNNEPIYSGSSIQLSHDGVFTIHQLAADSTTTTKPLFNHTLGPATYALMQDTGNFVVYNSDSNIVWQSFDYPSDTILQGQTLKPDDRLVVQITGQKLIMQKYGNLELIEKVQHRHCTGNTIIMQKYGPKFIGKCRYYLSEDITWQSKTRKEGGGIVLNLDSTGHMYLVDKAGIVIKNLTKVKKQNKASNGSLETTIHRATLESDGVFRLYAETIGPPTHDSENSVLLWELYCKKCDRRKQMLFKAKLIGWLASAVAVFIVLVCLYGWVIMPKCSGDDAC
;
A
#
# COMPACT_ATOMS: atom_id res chain seq x y z
N MET A 1 -39.42 15.66 54.93
CA MET A 1 -40.35 15.17 55.97
C MET A 1 -41.35 14.26 55.29
N THR A 2 -41.12 12.95 55.43
CA THR A 2 -42.00 11.97 56.09
C THR A 2 -43.07 11.42 55.15
N LYS A 3 -43.29 10.12 54.97
CA LYS A 3 -42.66 8.88 55.45
C LYS A 3 -43.39 7.78 54.63
N SER A 4 -42.68 6.77 54.14
CA SER A 4 -42.79 5.37 54.61
C SER A 4 -44.16 4.71 54.35
N GLY A 5 -44.27 3.54 53.71
CA GLY A 5 -43.25 2.60 53.29
C GLY A 5 -43.84 1.19 53.14
N SER A 6 -43.01 0.33 52.56
CA SER A 6 -42.94 -1.12 52.75
C SER A 6 -44.12 -2.00 52.32
N LEU A 7 -43.95 -3.26 51.91
CA LEU A 7 -42.83 -4.10 51.45
C LEU A 7 -43.49 -5.48 51.41
N PHE A 8 -43.48 -6.20 50.30
CA PHE A 8 -43.29 -7.65 50.35
C PHE A 8 -42.72 -8.14 49.02
N ILE A 9 -41.50 -8.66 49.14
CA ILE A 9 -40.65 -9.32 48.13
C ILE A 9 -40.90 -10.81 48.27
N PHE A 10 -40.98 -11.56 47.16
CA PHE A 10 -40.41 -12.89 46.89
C PHE A 10 -40.86 -13.29 45.46
N LEU A 11 -40.13 -13.94 44.54
CA LEU A 11 -38.71 -14.17 44.23
C LEU A 11 -38.74 -15.04 42.94
N PHE A 12 -37.84 -14.78 41.97
CA PHE A 12 -37.36 -15.68 40.88
C PHE A 12 -38.31 -16.27 39.84
N ALA A 13 -38.13 -15.87 38.56
CA ALA A 13 -37.41 -16.70 37.57
C ALA A 13 -37.24 -15.93 36.25
N LEU A 14 -36.03 -16.02 35.69
CA LEU A 14 -35.54 -15.41 34.45
C LEU A 14 -35.38 -16.57 33.46
N LEU A 15 -35.85 -16.47 32.22
CA LEU A 15 -35.03 -16.57 30.99
C LEU A 15 -35.86 -16.67 29.68
N THR A 16 -35.56 -15.72 28.79
CA THR A 16 -35.32 -15.84 27.34
C THR A 16 -36.40 -16.36 26.41
N THR A 17 -37.03 -15.42 25.69
CA THR A 17 -37.42 -15.61 24.29
C THR A 17 -36.30 -15.15 23.38
N VAL A 18 -35.64 -16.08 22.69
CA VAL A 18 -34.80 -15.81 21.52
C VAL A 18 -35.73 -15.62 20.33
N PHE A 19 -35.86 -14.38 19.83
CA PHE A 19 -36.39 -14.14 18.50
C PHE A 19 -35.22 -14.13 17.51
N HIS A 20 -35.14 -15.20 16.72
CA HIS A 20 -34.26 -15.33 15.58
C HIS A 20 -34.84 -14.45 14.45
N VAL A 21 -34.30 -13.24 14.26
CA VAL A 21 -34.57 -12.46 13.04
C VAL A 21 -33.50 -12.86 12.03
N GLN A 22 -33.88 -13.77 11.15
CA GLN A 22 -33.09 -14.26 10.03
C GLN A 22 -33.10 -13.17 8.95
N SER A 23 -31.96 -12.50 8.74
CA SER A 23 -31.80 -11.52 7.67
C SER A 23 -31.67 -12.23 6.31
N SER A 24 -32.79 -12.45 5.64
CA SER A 24 -32.81 -12.88 4.24
C SER A 24 -32.78 -11.65 3.33
N SER A 25 -31.59 -11.24 2.88
CA SER A 25 -31.46 -10.45 1.66
C SER A 25 -31.70 -11.37 0.46
N PRO A 26 -32.52 -10.98 -0.55
CA PRO A 26 -32.76 -11.82 -1.71
C PRO A 26 -31.51 -11.84 -2.62
N PRO A 27 -31.22 -12.94 -3.31
CA PRO A 27 -30.18 -12.95 -4.33
C PRO A 27 -30.69 -12.15 -5.55
N PHE A 28 -29.98 -11.09 -5.91
CA PHE A 28 -30.17 -10.41 -7.18
C PHE A 28 -29.65 -11.33 -8.31
N ASN A 29 -30.56 -12.05 -8.97
CA ASN A 29 -30.27 -12.79 -10.19
C ASN A 29 -30.24 -11.84 -11.39
N PHE A 30 -29.05 -11.58 -11.93
CA PHE A 30 -28.91 -11.06 -13.29
C PHE A 30 -28.93 -12.25 -14.26
N ASN A 31 -30.04 -12.45 -14.97
CA ASN A 31 -30.07 -13.31 -16.15
C ASN A 31 -29.55 -12.48 -17.34
N LEU A 32 -28.30 -12.74 -17.74
CA LEU A 32 -27.72 -12.24 -18.98
C LEU A 32 -27.92 -13.32 -20.05
N ASN A 33 -28.94 -13.16 -20.90
CA ASN A 33 -29.06 -13.94 -22.13
C ASN A 33 -28.03 -13.39 -23.14
N ILE A 34 -26.89 -14.06 -23.26
CA ILE A 34 -25.88 -13.75 -24.26
C ILE A 34 -26.16 -14.63 -25.48
N THR A 35 -26.70 -14.02 -26.54
CA THR A 35 -26.67 -14.60 -27.90
C THR A 35 -25.24 -14.63 -28.39
N THR A 36 -24.72 -15.83 -28.67
CA THR A 36 -23.36 -16.07 -29.13
C THR A 36 -23.22 -15.76 -30.62
N THR A 37 -22.33 -14.82 -30.96
CA THR A 37 -21.67 -14.77 -32.27
C THR A 37 -20.16 -14.70 -32.04
N ASN A 38 -19.47 -15.75 -32.49
CA ASN A 38 -18.04 -15.99 -32.35
C ASN A 38 -17.18 -14.91 -33.02
N SER A 39 -16.14 -14.42 -32.33
CA SER A 39 -14.73 -14.50 -32.73
C SER A 39 -13.85 -13.54 -31.92
N SER A 40 -13.36 -13.99 -30.77
CA SER A 40 -12.12 -13.50 -30.14
C SER A 40 -11.69 -14.56 -29.14
N SER A 41 -10.44 -15.00 -29.21
CA SER A 41 -9.84 -16.01 -28.34
C SER A 41 -9.86 -15.56 -26.87
N SER A 42 -10.95 -15.85 -26.15
CA SER A 42 -10.98 -15.78 -24.69
C SER A 42 -10.30 -17.03 -24.14
N LEU A 43 -9.20 -16.85 -23.41
CA LEU A 43 -8.65 -17.92 -22.58
C LEU A 43 -9.78 -18.43 -21.66
N PRO A 44 -10.00 -19.75 -21.55
CA PRO A 44 -11.02 -20.28 -20.67
C PRO A 44 -10.75 -19.83 -19.24
N PHE A 45 -11.80 -19.46 -18.52
CA PHE A 45 -11.77 -19.14 -17.10
C PHE A 45 -11.18 -20.34 -16.34
N ASN A 46 -9.91 -20.23 -15.95
CA ASN A 46 -9.23 -21.35 -15.32
C ASN A 46 -9.01 -21.02 -13.85
N ASN A 47 -9.80 -21.66 -12.99
CA ASN A 47 -9.47 -21.81 -11.59
C ASN A 47 -8.01 -22.32 -11.48
N ILE A 48 -7.26 -21.78 -10.54
CA ILE A 48 -5.92 -22.28 -10.21
C ILE A 48 -6.14 -23.55 -9.38
N THR A 49 -6.17 -24.70 -10.02
CA THR A 49 -6.44 -25.99 -9.36
C THR A 49 -5.16 -26.62 -8.81
N ILE A 50 -5.33 -27.65 -7.97
CA ILE A 50 -4.22 -28.49 -7.50
C ILE A 50 -3.27 -28.88 -8.64
N GLY A 51 -1.97 -28.76 -8.37
CA GLY A 51 -0.89 -29.03 -9.31
C GLY A 51 -0.46 -27.84 -10.15
N SER A 52 -1.29 -26.78 -10.25
CA SER A 52 -0.97 -25.58 -11.02
C SER A 52 0.26 -24.87 -10.47
N SER A 53 1.16 -24.47 -11.36
CA SER A 53 2.40 -23.76 -11.01
C SER A 53 2.69 -22.58 -11.94
N ILE A 54 3.41 -21.60 -11.39
CA ILE A 54 4.03 -20.49 -12.12
C ILE A 54 5.51 -20.43 -11.78
N TYR A 55 6.32 -19.87 -12.68
CA TYR A 55 7.78 -19.86 -12.56
C TYR A 55 8.32 -18.45 -12.82
N THR A 56 9.44 -18.14 -12.19
CA THR A 56 10.24 -16.96 -12.54
C THR A 56 10.94 -17.18 -13.89
N SER A 57 11.12 -16.12 -14.68
CA SER A 57 11.72 -16.22 -16.01
C SER A 57 13.24 -16.42 -15.92
N SER A 58 13.69 -17.68 -15.83
CA SER A 58 14.82 -18.30 -16.59
C SER A 58 15.52 -19.43 -15.81
N SER A 59 15.24 -20.69 -16.15
CA SER A 59 16.22 -21.77 -16.28
C SER A 59 15.63 -23.02 -16.97
N SER A 60 15.79 -23.04 -18.29
CA SER A 60 15.92 -24.19 -19.21
C SER A 60 15.08 -24.01 -20.47
N SER A 61 15.77 -24.02 -21.61
CA SER A 61 15.27 -23.94 -22.98
C SER A 61 14.36 -25.10 -23.41
N ASN A 62 13.82 -25.87 -22.46
CA ASN A 62 12.98 -27.04 -22.69
C ASN A 62 11.64 -27.00 -21.92
N GLN A 63 11.30 -25.90 -21.24
CA GLN A 63 10.01 -25.80 -20.55
C GLN A 63 8.99 -25.05 -21.41
N THR A 64 8.00 -25.80 -21.86
CA THR A 64 6.79 -25.33 -22.54
C THR A 64 6.10 -24.23 -21.74
N SER A 65 6.05 -23.01 -22.29
CA SER A 65 4.97 -22.02 -22.10
C SER A 65 4.37 -21.82 -20.69
N ASN A 66 5.15 -21.88 -19.62
CA ASN A 66 4.61 -21.63 -18.28
C ASN A 66 4.66 -20.13 -17.96
N SER A 67 3.50 -19.55 -17.66
CA SER A 67 3.36 -18.13 -17.28
C SER A 67 4.05 -17.85 -15.93
N SER A 68 4.52 -16.62 -15.74
CA SER A 68 5.02 -16.15 -14.43
C SER A 68 3.91 -15.63 -13.51
N TYR A 69 2.65 -15.65 -13.98
CA TYR A 69 1.48 -15.14 -13.28
C TYR A 69 0.17 -15.78 -13.74
N TRP A 70 -0.85 -15.70 -12.87
CA TRP A 70 -2.24 -16.00 -13.18
C TRP A 70 -3.04 -14.70 -13.37
N LEU A 71 -3.83 -14.64 -14.43
CA LEU A 71 -4.68 -13.50 -14.76
C LEU A 71 -6.06 -13.63 -14.11
N SER A 72 -6.67 -12.48 -13.82
CA SER A 72 -8.10 -12.41 -13.55
C SER A 72 -8.92 -12.67 -14.83
N PRO A 73 -10.21 -13.03 -14.72
CA PRO A 73 -11.09 -13.27 -15.87
C PRO A 73 -11.08 -12.16 -16.94
N SER A 74 -11.07 -10.89 -16.52
CA SER A 74 -10.97 -9.73 -17.43
C SER A 74 -9.56 -9.44 -17.94
N GLY A 75 -8.53 -10.08 -17.38
CA GLY A 75 -7.11 -9.82 -17.65
C GLY A 75 -6.58 -8.53 -17.01
N VAL A 76 -7.41 -7.83 -16.23
CA VAL A 76 -7.11 -6.54 -15.59
C VAL A 76 -6.18 -6.69 -14.39
N PHE A 77 -6.31 -7.77 -13.63
CA PHE A 77 -5.41 -8.06 -12.53
C PHE A 77 -4.58 -9.30 -12.84
N ALA A 78 -3.39 -9.34 -12.27
CA ALA A 78 -2.54 -10.52 -12.31
C ALA A 78 -1.93 -10.76 -10.93
N PHE A 79 -1.81 -12.02 -10.56
CA PHE A 79 -1.08 -12.48 -9.37
C PHE A 79 0.09 -13.33 -9.81
N GLY A 80 1.29 -13.07 -9.28
CA GLY A 80 2.45 -13.93 -9.53
C GLY A 80 3.78 -13.24 -9.26
N PHE A 81 4.80 -13.64 -10.01
CA PHE A 81 6.14 -13.08 -9.90
C PHE A 81 6.23 -11.74 -10.64
N TYR A 82 6.46 -10.67 -9.88
CA TYR A 82 6.68 -9.33 -10.41
C TYR A 82 8.16 -8.94 -10.29
N PRO A 83 8.84 -8.54 -11.38
CA PRO A 83 10.26 -8.20 -11.36
C PRO A 83 10.50 -6.92 -10.55
N LEU A 84 11.53 -6.92 -9.71
CA LEU A 84 11.89 -5.76 -8.87
C LEU A 84 12.67 -4.67 -9.61
N CYS A 85 13.33 -5.03 -10.70
CA CYS A 85 14.14 -4.14 -11.52
C CYS A 85 14.20 -4.63 -12.97
N TYR A 86 14.57 -3.73 -13.87
CA TYR A 86 14.87 -4.10 -15.25
C TYR A 86 16.13 -4.96 -15.31
N ASN A 87 16.06 -6.12 -15.98
CA ASN A 87 17.18 -7.05 -16.16
C ASN A 87 17.86 -7.53 -14.86
N CYS A 88 17.09 -7.81 -13.81
CA CYS A 88 17.61 -8.43 -12.61
C CYS A 88 16.92 -9.75 -12.29
N ASP A 89 17.66 -10.66 -11.66
CA ASP A 89 17.19 -11.98 -11.23
C ASP A 89 16.37 -11.92 -9.93
N GLN A 90 15.65 -10.83 -9.68
CA GLN A 90 14.92 -10.61 -8.42
C GLN A 90 13.46 -10.26 -8.69
N TYR A 91 12.59 -10.97 -7.97
CA TYR A 91 11.15 -10.92 -8.09
C TYR A 91 10.52 -10.77 -6.72
N ASN A 92 9.30 -10.24 -6.67
CA ASN A 92 8.40 -10.36 -5.53
C ASN A 92 7.14 -11.11 -5.94
N VAL A 93 6.45 -11.73 -4.97
CA VAL A 93 5.06 -12.15 -5.18
C VAL A 93 4.17 -10.94 -5.01
N ALA A 94 3.39 -10.62 -6.04
CA ALA A 94 2.57 -9.42 -6.07
C ALA A 94 1.26 -9.62 -6.82
N ILE A 95 0.33 -8.68 -6.58
CA ILE A 95 -0.82 -8.42 -7.45
C ILE A 95 -0.62 -7.06 -8.08
N TRP A 96 -0.89 -6.94 -9.38
CA TRP A 96 -0.81 -5.67 -10.09
C TRP A 96 -1.99 -5.47 -11.04
N ILE A 97 -2.28 -4.20 -11.31
CA ILE A 97 -3.13 -3.80 -12.43
C ILE A 97 -2.33 -4.07 -13.71
N ASN A 98 -2.79 -5.05 -14.46
CA ASN A 98 -2.16 -5.57 -15.66
C ASN A 98 -2.61 -4.76 -16.89
N ARG A 99 -1.65 -4.02 -17.45
CA ARG A 99 -1.80 -3.22 -18.66
C ARG A 99 -0.50 -3.19 -19.45
N PRO A 100 -0.52 -2.84 -20.75
CA PRO A 100 0.66 -2.88 -21.62
C PRO A 100 1.83 -2.03 -21.15
N SER A 101 1.54 -0.87 -20.53
CA SER A 101 2.52 0.04 -19.97
C SER A 101 2.11 0.46 -18.56
N ASN A 102 3.09 0.82 -17.72
CA ASN A 102 2.87 1.35 -16.37
C ASN A 102 2.02 0.44 -15.47
N LYS A 103 2.36 -0.85 -15.40
CA LYS A 103 1.76 -1.78 -14.41
C LYS A 103 1.90 -1.20 -13.01
N VAL A 104 0.84 -1.30 -12.21
CA VAL A 104 0.82 -0.78 -10.85
C VAL A 104 0.64 -1.93 -9.88
N VAL A 105 1.63 -2.13 -9.01
CA VAL A 105 1.54 -3.08 -7.91
C VAL A 105 0.56 -2.55 -6.88
N VAL A 106 -0.41 -3.38 -6.50
CA VAL A 106 -1.50 -3.05 -5.55
C VAL A 106 -1.49 -3.95 -4.32
N TRP A 107 -0.69 -5.01 -4.35
CA TRP A 107 -0.45 -5.90 -3.22
C TRP A 107 0.90 -6.58 -3.38
N SER A 108 1.63 -6.80 -2.29
CA SER A 108 2.85 -7.62 -2.30
C SER A 108 3.00 -8.44 -1.01
N ASN A 109 3.60 -9.63 -1.13
CA ASN A 109 3.87 -10.49 0.01
C ASN A 109 5.21 -10.12 0.69
N ASN A 110 5.17 -9.17 1.62
CA ASN A 110 6.27 -8.83 2.55
C ASN A 110 7.67 -8.52 1.94
N ASN A 111 7.76 -8.26 0.63
CA ASN A 111 8.95 -7.78 -0.10
C ASN A 111 10.27 -8.55 0.13
N GLU A 112 10.23 -9.84 0.51
CA GLU A 112 11.43 -10.67 0.48
C GLU A 112 11.81 -10.99 -0.98
N PRO A 113 13.01 -10.62 -1.45
CA PRO A 113 13.42 -10.91 -2.82
C PRO A 113 13.44 -12.41 -3.11
N ILE A 114 12.82 -12.79 -4.22
CA ILE A 114 12.79 -14.15 -4.77
C ILE A 114 13.66 -14.18 -6.01
N TYR A 115 14.53 -15.19 -6.14
CA TYR A 115 15.46 -15.26 -7.26
C TYR A 115 14.91 -16.06 -8.45
N SER A 116 15.50 -15.87 -9.64
CA SER A 116 15.18 -16.66 -10.83
C SER A 116 15.38 -18.17 -10.58
N GLY A 117 14.58 -19.00 -11.25
CA GLY A 117 14.48 -20.44 -10.98
C GLY A 117 13.50 -20.83 -9.87
N SER A 118 12.88 -19.85 -9.19
CA SER A 118 11.82 -20.10 -8.19
C SER A 118 10.46 -20.39 -8.83
N SER A 119 9.59 -21.09 -8.10
CA SER A 119 8.21 -21.40 -8.50
C SER A 119 7.20 -21.24 -7.37
N ILE A 120 5.95 -20.97 -7.73
CA ILE A 120 4.80 -21.06 -6.81
C ILE A 120 3.90 -22.17 -7.34
N GLN A 121 3.44 -23.03 -6.44
CA GLN A 121 2.55 -24.14 -6.78
C GLN A 121 1.43 -24.27 -5.75
N LEU A 122 0.21 -24.57 -6.21
CA LEU A 122 -0.80 -25.16 -5.34
C LEU A 122 -0.52 -26.67 -5.24
N SER A 123 0.07 -27.10 -4.13
CA SER A 123 0.50 -28.49 -3.96
C SER A 123 -0.67 -29.47 -3.92
N HIS A 124 -0.38 -30.76 -4.08
CA HIS A 124 -1.37 -31.84 -3.94
C HIS A 124 -1.96 -31.95 -2.54
N ASP A 125 -1.24 -31.47 -1.52
CA ASP A 125 -1.72 -31.37 -0.13
C ASP A 125 -2.60 -30.14 0.10
N GLY A 126 -2.88 -29.35 -0.95
CA GLY A 126 -3.72 -28.17 -0.86
C GLY A 126 -3.05 -27.00 -0.15
N VAL A 127 -1.73 -26.83 -0.30
CA VAL A 127 -0.96 -25.72 0.26
C VAL A 127 -0.34 -24.90 -0.88
N PHE A 128 -0.61 -23.59 -0.90
CA PHE A 128 0.14 -22.69 -1.78
C PHE A 128 1.57 -22.57 -1.28
N THR A 129 2.51 -23.07 -2.06
CA THR A 129 3.90 -23.25 -1.67
C THR A 129 4.79 -22.47 -2.62
N ILE A 130 5.79 -21.79 -2.06
CA ILE A 130 6.89 -21.21 -2.83
C ILE A 130 8.11 -22.13 -2.71
N HIS A 131 8.65 -22.53 -3.85
CA HIS A 131 9.96 -23.18 -3.97
C HIS A 131 10.95 -22.11 -4.42
N GLN A 132 11.67 -21.57 -3.45
CA GLN A 132 12.60 -20.46 -3.65
C GLN A 132 13.99 -20.99 -3.90
N LEU A 133 14.56 -20.66 -5.06
CA LEU A 133 15.98 -20.84 -5.30
C LEU A 133 16.73 -19.67 -4.63
N ALA A 134 17.67 -19.97 -3.75
CA ALA A 134 18.56 -18.97 -3.17
C ALA A 134 19.77 -18.72 -4.09
N ALA A 135 20.48 -17.62 -3.83
CA ALA A 135 21.65 -17.24 -4.62
C ALA A 135 22.79 -18.28 -4.57
N ASP A 136 22.83 -19.13 -3.55
CA ASP A 136 23.79 -20.23 -3.38
C ASP A 136 23.31 -21.56 -4.01
N SER A 137 22.27 -21.51 -4.84
CA SER A 137 21.64 -22.68 -5.47
C SER A 137 20.93 -23.65 -4.51
N THR A 138 20.73 -23.30 -3.24
CA THR A 138 19.88 -24.07 -2.33
C THR A 138 18.40 -23.79 -2.62
N THR A 139 17.55 -24.82 -2.56
CA THR A 139 16.10 -24.65 -2.71
C THR A 139 15.44 -24.69 -1.33
N THR A 140 14.80 -23.59 -0.96
CA THR A 140 13.98 -23.52 0.26
C THR A 140 12.51 -23.62 -0.11
N THR A 141 11.75 -24.42 0.63
CA THR A 141 10.31 -24.57 0.41
C THR A 141 9.56 -24.04 1.63
N LYS A 142 8.60 -23.14 1.41
CA LYS A 142 7.75 -22.61 2.48
C LYS A 142 6.31 -22.37 1.99
N PRO A 143 5.31 -22.44 2.87
CA PRO A 143 3.97 -21.99 2.53
C PRO A 143 4.02 -20.49 2.18
N LEU A 144 3.32 -20.10 1.11
CA LEU A 144 3.23 -18.71 0.67
C LEU A 144 2.40 -17.87 1.63
N PHE A 145 1.35 -18.48 2.20
CA PHE A 145 0.49 -17.95 3.24
C PHE A 145 -0.15 -19.09 4.05
N ASN A 146 -0.65 -18.77 5.24
CA ASN A 146 -1.30 -19.74 6.12
C ASN A 146 -2.80 -19.84 5.81
N HIS A 147 -3.31 -21.07 5.72
CA HIS A 147 -4.74 -21.32 5.53
C HIS A 147 -5.46 -21.37 6.88
N THR A 148 -6.66 -20.80 6.94
CA THR A 148 -7.46 -20.74 8.18
C THR A 148 -8.45 -21.90 8.32
N LEU A 149 -8.86 -22.52 7.21
CA LEU A 149 -9.95 -23.50 7.15
C LEU A 149 -9.59 -24.75 6.31
N GLY A 150 -8.43 -25.35 6.61
CA GLY A 150 -7.99 -26.61 5.99
C GLY A 150 -7.31 -26.47 4.62
N PRO A 151 -7.14 -27.58 3.89
CA PRO A 151 -6.44 -27.60 2.62
C PRO A 151 -7.26 -26.93 1.50
N ALA A 152 -6.56 -26.25 0.60
CA ALA A 152 -7.14 -25.61 -0.57
C ALA A 152 -7.32 -26.61 -1.73
N THR A 153 -8.35 -26.41 -2.54
CA THR A 153 -8.59 -27.19 -3.77
C THR A 153 -8.47 -26.34 -5.02
N TYR A 154 -8.75 -25.03 -4.92
CA TYR A 154 -8.54 -24.08 -6.00
C TYR A 154 -8.33 -22.65 -5.49
N ALA A 155 -7.83 -21.78 -6.36
CA ALA A 155 -7.77 -20.34 -6.15
C ALA A 155 -8.19 -19.55 -7.39
N LEU A 156 -8.46 -18.26 -7.18
CA LEU A 156 -8.93 -17.33 -8.20
C LEU A 156 -8.30 -15.95 -8.01
N MET A 157 -7.75 -15.41 -9.09
CA MET A 157 -7.52 -13.97 -9.20
C MET A 157 -8.84 -13.32 -9.64
N GLN A 158 -9.53 -12.61 -8.76
CA GLN A 158 -10.81 -11.99 -9.09
C GLN A 158 -10.62 -10.64 -9.82
N ASP A 159 -11.63 -10.22 -10.58
CA ASP A 159 -11.66 -8.90 -11.26
C ASP A 159 -11.82 -7.72 -10.28
N THR A 160 -12.06 -8.00 -9.00
CA THR A 160 -11.99 -7.02 -7.91
C THR A 160 -10.55 -6.69 -7.51
N GLY A 161 -9.57 -7.48 -7.96
CA GLY A 161 -8.19 -7.42 -7.47
C GLY A 161 -7.94 -8.26 -6.21
N ASN A 162 -8.93 -9.00 -5.74
CA ASN A 162 -8.79 -9.94 -4.63
C ASN A 162 -8.29 -11.32 -5.13
N PHE A 163 -7.17 -11.81 -4.61
CA PHE A 163 -6.74 -13.18 -4.84
C PHE A 163 -7.31 -14.05 -3.72
N VAL A 164 -8.12 -15.05 -4.06
CA VAL A 164 -8.89 -15.82 -3.09
C VAL A 164 -8.61 -17.31 -3.25
N VAL A 165 -8.41 -18.00 -2.13
CA VAL A 165 -8.12 -19.43 -2.06
C VAL A 165 -9.27 -20.13 -1.35
N TYR A 166 -9.71 -21.26 -1.90
CA TYR A 166 -10.90 -21.98 -1.46
C TYR A 166 -10.60 -23.44 -1.13
N ASN A 167 -11.30 -23.98 -0.14
CA ASN A 167 -11.34 -25.42 0.12
C ASN A 167 -12.39 -26.14 -0.76
N SER A 168 -12.58 -27.44 -0.56
CA SER A 168 -13.55 -28.27 -1.31
C SER A 168 -15.00 -27.80 -1.16
N ASP A 169 -15.33 -27.16 -0.04
CA ASP A 169 -16.67 -26.68 0.27
C ASP A 169 -16.88 -25.23 -0.21
N SER A 170 -15.97 -24.72 -1.05
CA SER A 170 -15.94 -23.33 -1.53
C SER A 170 -15.89 -22.29 -0.40
N ASN A 171 -15.39 -22.66 0.78
CA ASN A 171 -15.12 -21.71 1.85
C ASN A 171 -13.78 -21.03 1.61
N ILE A 172 -13.69 -19.74 1.92
CA ILE A 172 -12.46 -18.97 1.79
C ILE A 172 -11.49 -19.41 2.90
N VAL A 173 -10.35 -19.99 2.52
CA VAL A 173 -9.27 -20.36 3.46
C VAL A 173 -8.19 -19.29 3.57
N TRP A 174 -8.09 -18.40 2.57
CA TRP A 174 -7.21 -17.24 2.54
C TRP A 174 -7.65 -16.25 1.45
N GLN A 175 -7.46 -14.95 1.66
CA GLN A 175 -7.65 -13.94 0.61
C GLN A 175 -6.71 -12.74 0.79
N SER A 176 -6.28 -12.11 -0.30
CA SER A 176 -5.32 -11.00 -0.26
C SER A 176 -5.89 -9.74 0.41
N PHE A 177 -7.21 -9.55 0.32
CA PHE A 177 -7.88 -8.39 0.91
C PHE A 177 -7.79 -8.34 2.45
N ASP A 178 -7.57 -9.48 3.11
CA ASP A 178 -7.35 -9.56 4.56
C ASP A 178 -5.90 -9.25 4.97
N TYR A 179 -4.97 -9.08 4.01
CA TYR A 179 -3.55 -8.84 4.26
C TYR A 179 -3.01 -7.69 3.40
N PRO A 180 -3.51 -6.46 3.55
CA PRO A 180 -3.09 -5.33 2.71
C PRO A 180 -1.59 -5.01 2.86
N SER A 181 -0.95 -4.52 1.78
CA SER A 181 0.45 -4.08 1.79
C SER A 181 0.58 -2.59 2.07
N ASP A 182 0.56 -1.74 1.04
CA ASP A 182 0.62 -0.28 1.08
C ASP A 182 -0.61 0.35 0.41
N THR A 183 -1.48 -0.48 -0.18
CA THR A 183 -2.61 -0.07 -1.00
C THR A 183 -3.90 -0.72 -0.51
N ILE A 184 -4.99 0.04 -0.55
CA ILE A 184 -6.37 -0.44 -0.43
C ILE A 184 -7.05 -0.29 -1.80
N LEU A 185 -7.70 -1.36 -2.27
CA LEU A 185 -8.49 -1.35 -3.51
C LEU A 185 -9.97 -1.09 -3.24
N GLN A 186 -10.70 -0.66 -4.29
CA GLN A 186 -12.15 -0.61 -4.23
C GLN A 186 -12.76 -1.97 -3.86
N GLY A 187 -13.75 -1.96 -2.97
CA GLY A 187 -14.36 -3.17 -2.41
C GLY A 187 -13.58 -3.79 -1.26
N GLN A 188 -12.39 -3.28 -0.92
CA GLN A 188 -11.62 -3.71 0.25
C GLN A 188 -11.96 -2.88 1.48
N THR A 189 -11.83 -3.51 2.65
CA THR A 189 -12.05 -2.92 3.96
C THR A 189 -10.83 -3.12 4.84
N LEU A 190 -10.30 -2.06 5.47
CA LEU A 190 -9.32 -2.20 6.56
C LEU A 190 -10.05 -2.36 7.89
N LYS A 191 -9.89 -3.54 8.48
CA LYS A 191 -10.42 -3.94 9.78
C LYS A 191 -9.55 -3.37 10.91
N PRO A 192 -10.03 -3.40 12.16
CA PRO A 192 -9.17 -3.14 13.31
C PRO A 192 -7.86 -3.94 13.27
N ASP A 193 -6.74 -3.27 13.53
CA ASP A 193 -5.34 -3.71 13.40
C ASP A 193 -4.75 -3.76 11.98
N ASP A 194 -5.56 -3.65 10.94
CA ASP A 194 -5.04 -3.61 9.58
C ASP A 194 -4.24 -2.34 9.35
N ARG A 195 -3.16 -2.47 8.58
CA ARG A 195 -2.22 -1.40 8.31
C ARG A 195 -1.72 -1.44 6.88
N LEU A 196 -1.65 -0.26 6.27
CA LEU A 196 -0.87 -0.03 5.06
C LEU A 196 0.53 0.40 5.49
N VAL A 197 1.58 -0.21 4.97
CA VAL A 197 2.96 0.01 5.40
C VAL A 197 3.87 0.22 4.21
N VAL A 198 4.58 1.35 4.22
CA VAL A 198 5.73 1.57 3.34
C VAL A 198 6.93 0.90 3.97
N GLN A 199 7.37 -0.22 3.41
CA GLN A 199 8.45 -1.02 4.03
C GLN A 199 9.77 -0.24 4.19
N ILE A 200 10.14 0.56 3.20
CA ILE A 200 11.43 1.29 3.19
C ILE A 200 11.52 2.39 4.26
N THR A 201 10.43 3.12 4.52
CA THR A 201 10.40 4.19 5.53
C THR A 201 9.82 3.70 6.87
N GLY A 202 9.10 2.58 6.85
CA GLY A 202 8.32 2.08 7.96
C GLY A 202 7.13 2.97 8.35
N GLN A 203 6.78 3.96 7.53
CA GLN A 203 5.56 4.73 7.67
C GLN A 203 4.35 3.82 7.49
N LYS A 204 3.29 4.08 8.26
CA LYS A 204 2.08 3.26 8.22
C LYS A 204 0.81 4.07 8.40
N LEU A 205 -0.24 3.65 7.71
CA LEU A 205 -1.61 4.06 7.96
C LEU A 205 -2.30 2.88 8.65
N ILE A 206 -2.78 3.03 9.87
CA ILE A 206 -3.33 1.94 10.68
C ILE A 206 -4.75 2.23 11.15
N MET A 207 -5.63 1.25 11.04
CA MET A 207 -6.96 1.27 11.65
C MET A 207 -6.88 0.69 13.06
N GLN A 208 -6.90 1.56 14.07
CA GLN A 208 -6.71 1.16 15.47
C GLN A 208 -7.96 0.46 16.04
N LYS A 209 -7.78 -0.51 16.95
CA LYS A 209 -8.90 -1.17 17.67
C LYS A 209 -9.86 -0.22 18.36
N TYR A 210 -9.33 0.88 18.87
CA TYR A 210 -10.10 1.91 19.55
C TYR A 210 -10.77 2.92 18.61
N GLY A 211 -10.76 2.67 17.30
CA GLY A 211 -11.62 3.36 16.35
C GLY A 211 -11.02 4.55 15.63
N ASN A 212 -9.72 4.85 15.79
CA ASN A 212 -9.05 5.87 14.99
C ASN A 212 -8.33 5.25 13.79
N LEU A 213 -8.41 5.93 12.65
CA LEU A 213 -7.45 5.77 11.56
C LEU A 213 -6.28 6.74 11.81
N GLU A 214 -5.05 6.23 11.83
CA GLU A 214 -3.86 7.02 12.18
C GLU A 214 -2.76 6.87 11.15
N LEU A 215 -2.18 8.01 10.74
CA LEU A 215 -0.99 8.05 9.90
C LEU A 215 0.23 8.25 10.81
N ILE A 216 1.14 7.29 10.79
CA ILE A 216 2.28 7.19 11.70
C ILE A 216 3.58 7.23 10.89
N GLU A 217 4.48 8.12 11.27
CA GLU A 217 5.82 8.25 10.69
C GLU A 217 6.86 7.70 11.67
N LYS A 218 7.81 6.89 11.16
CA LYS A 218 8.99 6.53 11.94
C LYS A 218 9.98 7.69 11.90
N VAL A 219 10.31 8.22 13.07
CA VAL A 219 11.25 9.33 13.20
C VAL A 219 12.52 8.84 13.87
N GLN A 220 13.66 9.06 13.22
CA GLN A 220 14.95 8.82 13.84
C GLN A 220 15.38 10.06 14.61
N HIS A 221 15.39 9.95 15.92
CA HIS A 221 15.93 10.98 16.79
C HIS A 221 17.39 10.72 17.09
N ARG A 222 18.15 11.80 17.26
CA ARG A 222 19.54 11.76 17.73
C ARG A 222 19.61 12.43 19.09
N HIS A 223 19.92 11.66 20.13
CA HIS A 223 20.25 12.19 21.44
C HIS A 223 21.75 12.14 21.64
N CYS A 224 22.39 13.30 21.82
CA CYS A 224 23.80 13.39 22.15
C CYS A 224 23.96 13.74 23.63
N THR A 225 24.58 12.85 24.39
CA THR A 225 25.00 13.13 25.78
C THR A 225 26.47 13.53 25.78
N GLY A 226 26.77 14.73 26.27
CA GLY A 226 28.12 15.29 26.38
C GLY A 226 28.08 16.82 26.31
N ASN A 227 28.69 17.50 27.29
CA ASN A 227 28.60 18.95 27.46
C ASN A 227 29.67 19.74 26.68
N THR A 228 30.47 19.08 25.85
CA THR A 228 31.64 19.73 25.22
C THR A 228 31.38 20.05 23.76
N ILE A 229 31.10 21.34 23.52
CA ILE A 229 31.14 21.94 22.19
C ILE A 229 32.56 22.46 22.01
N ILE A 230 33.32 21.91 21.05
CA ILE A 230 34.58 22.51 20.64
C ILE A 230 34.33 23.34 19.40
N MET A 231 34.57 24.64 19.48
CA MET A 231 34.58 25.50 18.31
C MET A 231 35.88 25.29 17.54
N GLN A 232 35.78 24.79 16.32
CA GLN A 232 36.93 24.69 15.40
C GLN A 232 36.80 25.71 14.28
N LYS A 233 37.89 25.94 13.55
CA LYS A 233 37.99 26.87 12.40
C LYS A 233 36.90 26.66 11.33
N TYR A 234 36.26 25.49 11.30
CA TYR A 234 35.20 25.11 10.36
C TYR A 234 33.83 24.81 11.02
N GLY A 235 33.64 25.15 12.30
CA GLY A 235 32.34 25.05 12.99
C GLY A 235 32.36 24.26 14.31
N PRO A 236 31.21 24.19 15.01
CA PRO A 236 31.10 23.47 16.28
C PRO A 236 31.22 21.96 16.07
N LYS A 237 32.23 21.34 16.69
CA LYS A 237 32.35 19.89 16.81
C LYS A 237 31.76 19.45 18.15
N PHE A 238 30.65 18.72 18.09
CA PHE A 238 30.05 18.09 19.26
C PHE A 238 30.86 16.86 19.65
N ILE A 239 31.52 16.90 20.81
CA ILE A 239 32.17 15.74 21.41
C ILE A 239 31.23 15.18 22.47
N GLY A 240 30.46 14.17 22.08
CA GLY A 240 29.51 13.48 22.95
C GLY A 240 29.15 12.12 22.37
N LYS A 241 28.69 11.21 23.24
CA LYS A 241 28.09 9.95 22.79
C LYS A 241 26.73 10.26 22.23
N CYS A 242 26.58 10.18 20.91
CA CYS A 242 25.28 10.28 20.26
C CYS A 242 24.67 8.89 20.11
N ARG A 243 23.46 8.71 20.64
CA ARG A 243 22.61 7.57 20.37
C ARG A 243 21.50 8.00 19.43
N TYR A 244 21.21 7.14 18.46
CA TYR A 244 20.02 7.25 17.65
C TYR A 244 18.93 6.38 18.27
N TYR A 245 17.71 6.88 18.35
CA TYR A 245 16.54 6.12 18.75
C TYR A 245 15.42 6.35 17.75
N LEU A 246 14.67 5.29 17.46
CA LEU A 246 13.50 5.34 16.60
C LEU A 246 12.27 5.58 17.46
N SER A 247 11.45 6.55 17.08
CA SER A 247 10.12 6.76 17.62
C SER A 247 9.07 6.62 16.52
N GLU A 248 7.82 6.44 16.93
CA GLU A 248 6.66 6.52 16.05
C GLU A 248 5.86 7.76 16.43
N ASP A 249 5.75 8.70 15.48
CA ASP A 249 4.99 9.93 15.67
C ASP A 249 3.67 9.84 14.89
N ILE A 250 2.55 10.09 15.58
CA ILE A 250 1.24 10.22 14.94
C ILE A 250 1.19 11.58 14.24
N THR A 251 1.19 11.57 12.92
CA THR A 251 1.23 12.79 12.09
C THR A 251 -0.17 13.25 11.67
N TRP A 252 -1.14 12.33 11.60
CA TRP A 252 -2.56 12.59 11.41
C TRP A 252 -3.42 11.52 12.07
N GLN A 253 -4.63 11.90 12.50
CA GLN A 253 -5.63 10.96 13.02
C GLN A 253 -7.06 11.38 12.65
N SER A 254 -7.95 10.40 12.45
CA SER A 254 -9.35 10.62 12.09
C SER A 254 -10.18 11.26 13.21
N LYS A 255 -9.74 11.16 14.47
CA LYS A 255 -10.48 11.63 15.67
C LYS A 255 -11.84 10.95 15.86
N THR A 256 -11.97 9.69 15.45
CA THR A 256 -13.18 8.86 15.57
C THR A 256 -13.17 7.96 16.80
N ARG A 257 -12.16 8.06 17.68
CA ARG A 257 -12.05 7.28 18.94
C ARG A 257 -13.27 7.35 19.85
N LYS A 258 -14.05 8.43 19.79
CA LYS A 258 -15.25 8.61 20.62
C LYS A 258 -16.40 7.67 20.24
N GLU A 259 -16.38 7.17 19.00
CA GLU A 259 -17.38 6.24 18.47
C GLU A 259 -17.16 4.79 18.94
N GLY A 260 -16.09 4.54 19.72
CA GLY A 260 -15.75 3.21 20.23
C GLY A 260 -14.89 2.39 19.27
N GLY A 261 -14.77 1.09 19.55
CA GLY A 261 -13.97 0.17 18.75
C GLY A 261 -14.76 -0.54 17.64
N GLY A 262 -14.05 -1.22 16.74
CA GLY A 262 -14.63 -1.98 15.62
C GLY A 262 -15.04 -1.12 14.43
N ILE A 263 -14.46 0.06 14.32
CA ILE A 263 -14.56 0.89 13.11
C ILE A 263 -13.69 0.30 12.03
N VAL A 264 -14.17 0.42 10.79
CA VAL A 264 -13.47 -0.04 9.59
C VAL A 264 -13.34 1.08 8.57
N LEU A 265 -12.26 1.06 7.79
CA LEU A 265 -12.10 1.93 6.62
C LEU A 265 -12.55 1.21 5.36
N ASN A 266 -13.40 1.84 4.55
CA ASN A 266 -13.86 1.31 3.28
C ASN A 266 -13.45 2.21 2.13
N LEU A 267 -13.19 1.60 0.98
CA LEU A 267 -13.10 2.27 -0.32
C LEU A 267 -14.09 1.59 -1.27
N ASP A 268 -15.06 2.33 -1.81
CA ASP A 268 -16.03 1.76 -2.75
C ASP A 268 -15.66 1.98 -4.23
N SER A 269 -16.45 1.42 -5.13
CA SER A 269 -16.26 1.50 -6.58
C SER A 269 -16.42 2.90 -7.16
N THR A 270 -16.93 3.87 -6.38
CA THR A 270 -17.07 5.28 -6.78
C THR A 270 -15.88 6.14 -6.34
N GLY A 271 -14.90 5.55 -5.66
CA GLY A 271 -13.79 6.27 -5.05
C GLY A 271 -14.17 6.97 -3.73
N HIS A 272 -15.33 6.63 -3.16
CA HIS A 272 -15.72 7.15 -1.87
C HIS A 272 -15.05 6.34 -0.76
N MET A 273 -14.34 7.06 0.11
CA MET A 273 -13.57 6.51 1.20
C MET A 273 -14.11 7.03 2.51
N TYR A 274 -14.47 6.10 3.41
CA TYR A 274 -15.25 6.43 4.59
C TYR A 274 -15.05 5.41 5.72
N LEU A 275 -15.27 5.87 6.94
CA LEU A 275 -15.23 5.08 8.16
C LEU A 275 -16.64 4.69 8.56
N VAL A 276 -16.82 3.41 8.89
CA VAL A 276 -18.10 2.81 9.30
C VAL A 276 -17.94 2.18 10.67
N ASP A 277 -18.95 2.31 11.53
CA ASP A 277 -18.99 1.67 12.83
C ASP A 277 -19.50 0.21 12.77
N LYS A 278 -19.62 -0.45 13.92
CA LYS A 278 -20.12 -1.84 14.00
C LYS A 278 -21.59 -1.99 13.59
N ALA A 279 -22.37 -0.92 13.61
CA ALA A 279 -23.78 -0.93 13.21
C ALA A 279 -23.96 -0.68 11.71
N GLY A 280 -22.87 -0.47 10.96
CA GLY A 280 -22.94 -0.15 9.53
C GLY A 280 -23.17 1.35 9.26
N ILE A 281 -23.09 2.20 10.28
CA ILE A 281 -23.32 3.64 10.14
C ILE A 281 -22.03 4.34 9.72
N VAL A 282 -22.10 5.17 8.68
CA VAL A 282 -20.99 6.01 8.23
C VAL A 282 -20.76 7.12 9.25
N ILE A 283 -19.66 7.04 9.98
CA ILE A 283 -19.29 8.02 11.02
C ILE A 283 -18.40 9.15 10.49
N LYS A 284 -17.66 8.89 9.40
CA LYS A 284 -16.78 9.90 8.81
C LYS A 284 -16.48 9.63 7.34
N ASN A 285 -16.72 10.64 6.51
CA ASN A 285 -16.27 10.67 5.12
C ASN A 285 -14.86 11.25 5.03
N LEU A 286 -13.93 10.52 4.40
CA LEU A 286 -12.59 11.03 4.10
C LEU A 286 -12.56 11.73 2.75
N THR A 287 -13.25 11.17 1.75
CA THR A 287 -13.41 11.77 0.42
C THR A 287 -14.84 12.22 0.18
N LYS A 288 -15.01 13.13 -0.78
CA LYS A 288 -16.34 13.54 -1.24
C LYS A 288 -16.80 12.56 -2.32
N VAL A 289 -18.04 12.09 -2.24
CA VAL A 289 -18.70 11.37 -3.34
C VAL A 289 -18.78 12.33 -4.53
N LYS A 290 -18.10 12.01 -5.64
CA LYS A 290 -18.35 12.72 -6.91
C LYS A 290 -19.62 12.11 -7.50
N LYS A 291 -20.63 12.94 -7.80
CA LYS A 291 -21.79 12.47 -8.58
C LYS A 291 -21.25 11.98 -9.93
N GLN A 292 -21.47 10.71 -10.26
CA GLN A 292 -21.17 10.21 -11.59
C GLN A 292 -21.95 11.04 -12.62
N ASN A 293 -21.25 11.59 -13.61
CA ASN A 293 -21.92 12.00 -14.83
C ASN A 293 -22.44 10.73 -15.49
N LYS A 294 -23.69 10.75 -15.97
CA LYS A 294 -24.26 9.66 -16.78
C LYS A 294 -23.20 9.25 -17.81
N ALA A 295 -22.86 7.96 -17.82
CA ALA A 295 -22.01 7.37 -18.85
C ALA A 295 -22.51 7.85 -20.21
N SER A 296 -21.65 8.51 -20.97
CA SER A 296 -21.87 8.74 -22.38
C SER A 296 -21.90 7.36 -23.04
N ASN A 297 -22.96 7.08 -23.80
CA ASN A 297 -23.10 5.81 -24.52
C ASN A 297 -21.84 5.58 -25.37
N GLY A 298 -21.03 4.58 -24.99
CA GLY A 298 -20.02 4.00 -25.89
C GLY A 298 -18.59 3.81 -25.36
N SER A 299 -18.18 4.28 -24.16
CA SER A 299 -16.83 3.96 -23.66
C SER A 299 -16.82 2.69 -22.80
N LEU A 300 -16.04 1.69 -23.23
CA LEU A 300 -15.73 0.44 -22.51
C LEU A 300 -14.74 0.66 -21.34
N GLU A 301 -14.54 1.91 -20.91
CA GLU A 301 -13.53 2.25 -19.92
C GLU A 301 -13.98 1.82 -18.53
N THR A 302 -13.23 0.89 -17.94
CA THR A 302 -13.44 0.47 -16.55
C THR A 302 -12.52 1.30 -15.67
N THR A 303 -13.08 2.06 -14.75
CA THR A 303 -12.31 2.82 -13.75
C THR A 303 -12.12 1.99 -12.49
N ILE A 304 -10.88 1.89 -12.01
CA ILE A 304 -10.54 1.25 -10.73
C ILE A 304 -10.03 2.30 -9.76
N HIS A 305 -10.63 2.35 -8.58
CA HIS A 305 -10.16 3.20 -7.50
C HIS A 305 -9.20 2.42 -6.60
N ARG A 306 -8.06 3.04 -6.31
CA ARG A 306 -7.08 2.55 -5.34
C ARG A 306 -6.60 3.70 -4.48
N ALA A 307 -6.31 3.43 -3.21
CA ALA A 307 -5.58 4.39 -2.39
C ALA A 307 -4.30 3.78 -1.84
N THR A 308 -3.18 4.47 -2.02
CA THR A 308 -1.83 3.96 -1.74
C THR A 308 -1.10 4.90 -0.79
N LEU A 309 -0.46 4.35 0.25
CA LEU A 309 0.48 5.07 1.09
C LEU A 309 1.84 5.03 0.42
N GLU A 310 2.30 6.17 -0.09
CA GLU A 310 3.52 6.25 -0.89
C GLU A 310 4.76 6.54 -0.03
N SER A 311 5.94 6.35 -0.63
CA SER A 311 7.23 6.47 0.05
C SER A 311 7.57 7.86 0.59
N ASP A 312 6.88 8.88 0.12
CA ASP A 312 6.95 10.25 0.64
C ASP A 312 6.10 10.48 1.90
N GLY A 313 5.29 9.49 2.28
CA GLY A 313 4.40 9.52 3.45
C GLY A 313 3.06 10.17 3.20
N VAL A 314 2.67 10.33 1.94
CA VAL A 314 1.35 10.81 1.56
C VAL A 314 0.49 9.61 1.16
N PHE A 315 -0.72 9.57 1.71
CA PHE A 315 -1.72 8.58 1.32
C PHE A 315 -2.63 9.18 0.24
N ARG A 316 -2.58 8.61 -0.97
CA ARG A 316 -3.19 9.17 -2.18
C ARG A 316 -4.27 8.25 -2.73
N LEU A 317 -5.40 8.82 -3.14
CA LEU A 317 -6.47 8.13 -3.87
C LEU A 317 -6.33 8.40 -5.38
N TYR A 318 -6.33 7.35 -6.17
CA TYR A 318 -6.26 7.40 -7.63
C TYR A 318 -7.50 6.78 -8.28
N ALA A 319 -7.83 7.27 -9.46
CA ALA A 319 -8.65 6.57 -10.46
C ALA A 319 -7.74 6.04 -11.56
N GLU A 320 -7.78 4.73 -11.77
CA GLU A 320 -7.03 4.02 -12.80
C GLU A 320 -7.97 3.71 -13.96
N THR A 321 -7.67 4.22 -15.15
CA THR A 321 -8.46 3.95 -16.35
C THR A 321 -7.94 2.69 -17.03
N ILE A 322 -8.85 1.77 -17.36
CA ILE A 322 -8.56 0.55 -18.11
C ILE A 322 -9.29 0.63 -19.44
N GLY A 323 -8.50 0.67 -20.50
CA GLY A 323 -8.95 0.73 -21.88
C GLY A 323 -7.75 0.79 -22.82
N PRO A 324 -7.96 0.73 -24.14
CA PRO A 324 -6.89 1.00 -25.10
C PRO A 324 -6.31 2.39 -24.82
N PRO A 325 -4.98 2.53 -24.79
CA PRO A 325 -4.35 3.83 -24.52
C PRO A 325 -4.82 4.82 -25.58
N THR A 326 -5.57 5.84 -25.18
CA THR A 326 -5.74 7.02 -26.03
C THR A 326 -4.46 7.85 -25.92
N HIS A 327 -4.04 8.47 -27.01
CA HIS A 327 -2.73 9.12 -27.14
C HIS A 327 -2.45 10.22 -26.09
N ASP A 328 -3.50 10.65 -25.37
CA ASP A 328 -3.49 11.78 -24.41
C ASP A 328 -4.05 11.45 -23.00
N SER A 329 -4.51 10.23 -22.70
CA SER A 329 -5.10 9.94 -21.39
C SER A 329 -4.06 9.47 -20.37
N GLU A 330 -3.90 10.20 -19.26
CA GLU A 330 -3.22 9.68 -18.08
C GLU A 330 -3.96 8.44 -17.56
N ASN A 331 -3.28 7.29 -17.53
CA ASN A 331 -3.85 6.03 -17.04
C ASN A 331 -4.14 6.04 -15.53
N SER A 332 -3.56 6.99 -14.79
CA SER A 332 -3.67 7.12 -13.33
C SER A 332 -3.93 8.58 -12.96
N VAL A 333 -5.14 8.89 -12.52
CA VAL A 333 -5.56 10.26 -12.15
C VAL A 333 -5.62 10.40 -10.63
N LEU A 334 -4.89 11.38 -10.08
CA LEU A 334 -4.94 11.71 -8.65
C LEU A 334 -6.27 12.39 -8.28
N LEU A 335 -6.99 11.84 -7.30
CA LEU A 335 -8.29 12.34 -6.85
C LEU A 335 -8.25 13.04 -5.50
N TRP A 336 -7.40 12.58 -4.58
CA TRP A 336 -7.35 13.07 -3.20
C TRP A 336 -6.05 12.66 -2.49
N GLU A 337 -5.62 13.45 -1.49
CA GLU A 337 -4.41 13.20 -0.72
C GLU A 337 -4.62 13.43 0.79
N LEU A 338 -3.93 12.63 1.60
CA LEU A 338 -3.82 12.74 3.04
C LEU A 338 -2.36 12.79 3.46
N TYR A 339 -1.99 13.88 4.13
CA TYR A 339 -0.64 14.10 4.62
C TYR A 339 -0.63 15.03 5.84
N CYS A 340 0.50 15.06 6.54
CA CYS A 340 0.70 15.95 7.67
C CYS A 340 1.02 17.38 7.21
N LYS A 341 -0.01 18.25 7.15
CA LYS A 341 0.16 19.68 6.81
C LYS A 341 1.12 20.44 7.72
N LYS A 342 1.21 20.09 9.02
CA LYS A 342 2.16 20.71 9.96
C LYS A 342 3.61 20.24 9.73
N CYS A 343 3.78 18.99 9.29
CA CYS A 343 5.08 18.41 9.00
C CYS A 343 5.65 18.97 7.69
N ASP A 344 4.81 19.23 6.69
CA ASP A 344 5.20 19.87 5.43
C ASP A 344 5.87 21.23 5.66
N ARG A 345 5.30 22.10 6.51
CA ARG A 345 5.97 23.37 6.89
C ARG A 345 7.34 23.15 7.56
N ARG A 346 7.50 22.12 8.39
CA ARG A 346 8.80 21.79 9.01
C ARG A 346 9.79 21.25 7.98
N LYS A 347 9.37 20.35 7.08
CA LYS A 347 10.20 19.82 5.99
C LYS A 347 10.64 20.94 5.03
N GLN A 348 9.74 21.86 4.66
CA GLN A 348 10.06 23.05 3.86
C GLN A 348 11.05 23.99 4.57
N MET A 349 10.87 24.24 5.88
CA MET A 349 11.82 25.04 6.65
C MET A 349 13.21 24.39 6.74
N LEU A 350 13.27 23.07 6.96
CA LEU A 350 14.53 22.30 6.97
C LEU A 350 15.22 22.31 5.59
N PHE A 351 14.46 22.18 4.50
CA PHE A 351 14.99 22.26 3.14
C PHE A 351 15.55 23.65 2.83
N LYS A 352 14.82 24.72 3.17
CA LYS A 352 15.30 26.11 3.06
C LYS A 352 16.56 26.34 3.89
N ALA A 353 16.64 25.81 5.11
CA ALA A 353 17.83 25.93 5.95
C ALA A 353 19.05 25.20 5.35
N LYS A 354 18.86 24.00 4.76
CA LYS A 354 19.92 23.28 4.04
C LYS A 354 20.40 24.04 2.80
N LEU A 355 19.48 24.63 2.04
CA LEU A 355 19.79 25.43 0.85
C LEU A 355 20.59 26.69 1.21
N ILE A 356 20.17 27.40 2.28
CA ILE A 356 20.90 28.55 2.81
C ILE A 356 22.31 28.14 3.29
N GLY A 357 22.44 26.99 3.95
CA GLY A 357 23.73 26.45 4.35
C GLY A 357 24.65 26.18 3.16
N TRP A 358 24.13 25.57 2.09
CA TRP A 358 24.88 25.34 0.85
C TRP A 358 25.32 26.65 0.17
N LEU A 359 24.42 27.63 0.07
CA LEU A 359 24.73 28.95 -0.48
C LEU A 359 25.80 29.67 0.33
N ALA A 360 25.72 29.63 1.67
CA ALA A 360 26.73 30.22 2.55
C ALA A 360 28.10 29.55 2.38
N SER A 361 28.15 28.22 2.24
CA SER A 361 29.39 27.49 1.95
C SER A 361 29.96 27.85 0.57
N ALA A 362 29.11 27.96 -0.46
CA ALA A 362 29.53 28.36 -1.80
C ALA A 362 30.10 29.78 -1.84
N VAL A 363 29.46 30.72 -1.13
CA VAL A 363 29.95 32.11 -0.99
C VAL A 363 31.28 32.15 -0.24
N ALA A 364 31.45 31.37 0.82
CA ALA A 364 32.71 31.29 1.55
C ALA A 364 33.85 30.76 0.68
N VAL A 365 33.59 29.72 -0.14
CA VAL A 365 34.57 29.20 -1.11
C VAL A 365 34.90 30.25 -2.17
N PHE A 366 33.91 30.96 -2.69
CA PHE A 366 34.12 32.03 -3.67
C PHE A 366 34.99 33.16 -3.10
N ILE A 367 34.72 33.61 -1.86
CA ILE A 367 35.53 34.64 -1.19
C ILE A 367 36.97 34.15 -1.00
N VAL A 368 37.17 32.90 -0.57
CA VAL A 368 38.53 32.34 -0.43
C VAL A 368 39.25 32.28 -1.77
N LEU A 369 38.57 31.89 -2.86
CA LEU A 369 39.15 31.90 -4.20
C LEU A 369 39.49 33.33 -4.66
N VAL A 370 38.61 34.30 -4.44
CA VAL A 370 38.91 35.72 -4.75
C VAL A 370 40.08 36.24 -3.90
N CYS A 371 40.21 35.84 -2.63
CA CYS A 371 41.36 36.21 -1.81
C CYS A 371 42.66 35.52 -2.26
N LEU A 372 42.59 34.27 -2.73
CA LEU A 372 43.76 33.51 -3.20
C LEU A 372 44.23 33.94 -4.59
N TYR A 373 43.31 34.34 -5.47
CA TYR A 373 43.59 34.64 -6.88
C TYR A 373 43.44 36.13 -7.25
N GLY A 374 42.83 36.95 -6.40
CA GLY A 374 42.53 38.37 -6.66
C GLY A 374 43.66 39.36 -6.38
N TRP A 375 44.89 38.89 -6.14
CA TRP A 375 46.09 39.74 -6.01
C TRP A 375 47.01 39.65 -7.24
N VAL A 376 46.44 39.53 -8.44
CA VAL A 376 47.19 39.69 -9.70
C VAL A 376 46.41 40.55 -10.68
N ILE A 377 46.08 41.79 -10.30
CA ILE A 377 45.86 42.88 -11.26
C ILE A 377 46.57 44.11 -10.71
N MET A 378 47.90 44.14 -10.85
CA MET A 378 48.64 45.40 -10.83
C MET A 378 48.35 46.10 -12.17
N PRO A 379 47.94 47.38 -12.18
CA PRO A 379 47.83 48.12 -13.43
C PRO A 379 49.22 48.27 -14.06
N LYS A 380 49.32 47.95 -15.35
CA LYS A 380 50.49 48.29 -16.17
C LYS A 380 50.64 49.81 -16.18
N CYS A 381 51.60 50.33 -15.42
CA CYS A 381 52.17 51.64 -15.68
C CYS A 381 53.00 51.55 -16.97
N SER A 382 52.69 52.38 -17.95
CA SER A 382 53.59 52.65 -19.08
C SER A 382 53.89 54.14 -19.15
N GLY A 383 55.17 54.48 -19.14
CA GLY A 383 55.70 55.76 -19.60
C GLY A 383 56.01 56.77 -18.50
N ASP A 384 57.25 56.72 -18.04
CA ASP A 384 58.18 57.86 -17.85
C ASP A 384 57.57 59.20 -17.38
N ASP A 385 57.60 59.45 -16.07
CA ASP A 385 58.42 60.52 -15.45
C ASP A 385 57.95 60.84 -14.01
N ALA A 386 58.91 60.75 -13.09
CA ALA A 386 59.00 61.37 -11.76
C ALA A 386 57.83 61.26 -10.74
N CYS A 387 57.99 60.25 -9.87
CA CYS A 387 57.67 60.12 -8.44
C CYS A 387 56.30 60.54 -7.88
#